data_AF-A0A4Z1BU45-F1
#
_entry.id   AF-A0A4Z1BU45-F1
#
_cell.length_a   1.000
_cell.length_b   1.000
_cell.length_c   1.000
_cell.angle_alpha   90.00
_cell.angle_beta   90.00
_cell.angle_gamma   90.00
#
_symmetry.space_group_name_H-M   'P 1'
#
loop_
_entity.id
_entity.type
_entity.pdbx_description
1 polymer ?
#
loop_
_entity_poly.entity_id
_entity_poly.type
_entity_poly.pdbx_seq_one_letter_code
_entity_poly.pdbx_strand_id
1 'polypeptide(L)'
;MSRSAQRVVGTVVLVVLGMLSLPASAYVLDDPGTENWIVPVQLFVMVVLGAAVTIGLPGMAREGASTGRRALTGAWWGLLAAFVGVVVFWFLLNGLRGA
;
A
#
# COMPACT_ATOMS: atom_id res chain seq x y z
N MET A 1 4.43 -7.95 21.35
CA MET A 1 5.06 -6.93 20.49
C MET A 1 4.56 -5.55 20.93
N SER A 2 5.43 -4.57 21.12
CA SER A 2 5.00 -3.22 21.56
C SER A 2 4.24 -2.49 20.44
N ARG A 3 3.45 -1.46 20.78
CA ARG A 3 2.78 -0.62 19.77
C ARG A 3 3.77 0.03 18.81
N SER A 4 4.88 0.52 19.34
CA SER A 4 5.94 1.13 18.54
C SER A 4 6.50 0.13 17.54
N ALA A 5 6.77 -1.11 17.98
CA ALA A 5 7.19 -2.17 17.07
C ALA A 5 6.14 -2.47 16.01
N GLN A 6 4.84 -2.53 16.37
CA GLN A 6 3.76 -2.79 15.40
C GLN A 6 3.64 -1.69 14.35
N ARG A 7 3.80 -0.43 14.74
CA ARG A 7 3.82 0.70 13.81
C ARG A 7 4.99 0.61 12.85
N VAL A 8 6.20 0.38 13.36
CA VAL A 8 7.40 0.25 12.52
C VAL A 8 7.24 -0.90 11.53
N VAL A 9 6.90 -2.09 12.01
CA VAL A 9 6.72 -3.27 11.14
C VAL A 9 5.59 -3.04 10.14
N GLY A 10 4.44 -2.54 10.57
CA GLY A 10 3.31 -2.28 9.71
C GLY A 10 3.61 -1.23 8.63
N THR A 11 4.30 -0.14 8.99
CA THR A 11 4.74 0.87 8.02
C THR A 11 5.71 0.28 7.01
N VAL A 12 6.73 -0.45 7.46
CA VAL A 12 7.71 -1.09 6.54
C VAL A 12 7.02 -2.06 5.59
N VAL A 13 6.13 -2.92 6.11
CA VAL A 13 5.35 -3.87 5.31
C VAL A 13 4.52 -3.13 4.26
N LEU A 14 3.78 -2.10 4.65
CA LEU A 14 2.94 -1.36 3.71
C LEU A 14 3.75 -0.64 2.65
N VAL A 15 4.88 -0.02 3.00
CA VAL A 15 5.77 0.64 2.04
C VAL A 15 6.32 -0.37 1.01
N VAL A 16 6.82 -1.51 1.47
CA VAL A 16 7.31 -2.57 0.56
C VAL A 16 6.20 -3.06 -0.36
N LEU A 17 5.01 -3.34 0.18
CA LEU A 17 3.85 -3.75 -0.62
C LEU A 17 3.44 -2.65 -1.61
N GLY A 18 3.46 -1.38 -1.20
CA GLY A 18 3.16 -0.24 -2.06
C GLY A 18 4.12 -0.15 -3.23
N MET A 19 5.43 -0.30 -2.99
CA MET A 19 6.46 -0.30 -4.04
C MET A 19 6.30 -1.45 -5.03
N LEU A 20 5.91 -2.64 -4.55
CA LEU A 20 5.74 -3.82 -5.40
C LEU A 20 4.37 -3.89 -6.08
N SER A 21 3.37 -3.16 -5.57
CA SER A 21 1.98 -3.27 -6.03
C SER A 21 1.82 -2.88 -7.50
N LEU A 22 2.39 -1.75 -7.91
CA LEU A 22 2.29 -1.24 -9.28
C LEU A 22 2.96 -2.17 -10.31
N PRO A 23 4.24 -2.56 -10.16
CA PRO A 23 4.87 -3.48 -11.12
C PRO A 23 4.21 -4.85 -11.12
N ALA A 24 3.69 -5.34 -9.99
CA ALA A 24 2.94 -6.59 -9.95
C ALA A 24 1.61 -6.49 -10.71
N SER A 25 0.86 -5.40 -10.54
CA SER A 25 -0.37 -5.16 -11.30
C SER A 25 -0.10 -4.99 -12.79
N ALA A 26 0.95 -4.26 -13.16
CA ALA A 26 1.39 -4.11 -14.55
C ALA A 26 1.73 -5.47 -15.16
N TYR A 27 2.60 -6.25 -14.50
CA TYR A 27 2.99 -7.59 -14.97
C TYR A 27 1.80 -8.52 -15.28
N VAL A 28 0.70 -8.39 -14.54
CA VAL A 28 -0.50 -9.24 -14.70
C VAL A 28 -1.50 -8.66 -15.73
N LEU A 29 -1.51 -7.35 -15.95
CA LEU A 29 -2.55 -6.64 -16.70
C LEU A 29 -1.98 -5.80 -17.87
N ASP A 30 -0.77 -6.09 -18.34
CA ASP A 30 -0.12 -5.37 -19.45
C ASP A 30 -0.66 -5.78 -20.83
N ASP A 31 -1.68 -6.65 -20.89
CA ASP A 31 -2.26 -7.10 -22.15
C ASP A 31 -3.24 -6.06 -22.72
N PRO A 32 -3.35 -5.95 -24.07
CA PRO A 32 -4.27 -5.03 -24.72
C PRO A 32 -5.71 -5.21 -24.23
N GLY A 33 -6.30 -4.12 -23.74
CA GLY A 33 -7.65 -4.09 -23.17
C GLY A 33 -7.70 -4.23 -21.64
N THR A 34 -6.60 -4.65 -20.99
CA THR A 34 -6.50 -4.74 -19.52
C THR A 34 -5.63 -3.65 -18.88
N GLU A 35 -4.80 -2.96 -19.65
CA GLU A 35 -3.86 -1.92 -19.17
C GLU A 35 -4.54 -0.83 -18.32
N ASN A 36 -5.75 -0.40 -18.68
CA ASN A 36 -6.52 0.61 -17.95
C ASN A 36 -6.93 0.15 -16.54
N TRP A 37 -6.84 -1.14 -16.24
CA TRP A 37 -7.14 -1.72 -14.92
C TRP A 37 -5.94 -1.78 -14.00
N ILE A 38 -4.71 -1.54 -14.48
CA ILE A 38 -3.49 -1.60 -13.66
C ILE A 38 -3.63 -0.75 -12.39
N VAL A 39 -3.91 0.55 -12.56
CA VAL A 39 -4.02 1.49 -11.43
C VAL A 39 -5.25 1.17 -10.54
N PRO A 40 -6.47 0.98 -11.08
CA PRO A 40 -7.62 0.57 -10.27
C PRO A 40 -7.38 -0.69 -9.41
N VAL A 41 -6.82 -1.74 -10.01
CA VAL A 41 -6.54 -3.02 -9.33
C VAL A 41 -5.47 -2.82 -8.26
N GLN A 42 -4.40 -2.11 -8.58
CA GLN A 42 -3.34 -1.79 -7.62
C GLN A 42 -3.90 -1.06 -6.38
N LEU A 43 -4.69 -0.01 -6.59
CA LEU A 43 -5.28 0.77 -5.50
C LEU A 43 -6.23 -0.08 -4.66
N PHE A 44 -7.06 -0.91 -5.29
CA PHE A 44 -7.96 -1.83 -4.59
C PHE A 44 -7.20 -2.84 -3.73
N VAL A 45 -6.15 -3.46 -4.28
CA VAL A 45 -5.29 -4.40 -3.55
C VAL A 45 -4.65 -3.71 -2.35
N MET A 46 -4.14 -2.48 -2.51
CA MET A 46 -3.51 -1.75 -1.41
C MET A 46 -4.51 -1.31 -0.33
N VAL A 47 -5.75 -1.00 -0.68
CA VAL A 47 -6.84 -0.78 0.29
C VAL A 47 -7.07 -2.04 1.13
N VAL A 48 -7.19 -3.19 0.49
CA VAL A 48 -7.44 -4.48 1.17
C VAL A 48 -6.25 -4.87 2.06
N LEU A 49 -5.02 -4.77 1.54
CA LEU A 49 -3.80 -5.08 2.30
C LEU A 49 -3.62 -4.13 3.48
N GLY A 50 -3.84 -2.83 3.28
CA GLY A 50 -3.82 -1.82 4.34
C GLY A 50 -4.79 -2.15 5.47
N ALA A 51 -6.03 -2.47 5.13
CA ALA A 51 -7.05 -2.88 6.08
C ALA A 51 -6.64 -4.16 6.84
N ALA A 52 -6.19 -5.19 6.13
CA ALA A 52 -5.76 -6.46 6.71
C ALA A 52 -4.58 -6.28 7.69
N VAL A 53 -3.56 -5.51 7.31
CA VAL A 53 -2.40 -5.21 8.16
C VAL A 53 -2.82 -4.51 9.44
N THR A 54 -3.73 -3.53 9.36
CA THR A 54 -4.15 -2.75 10.55
C THR A 54 -5.12 -3.51 11.45
N ILE A 55 -5.88 -4.46 10.90
CA ILE A 55 -6.66 -5.42 11.70
C ILE A 55 -5.72 -6.38 12.45
N GLY A 56 -4.71 -6.94 11.78
CA GLY A 56 -3.73 -7.87 12.37
C GLY A 56 -2.73 -7.20 13.34
N LEU A 57 -2.42 -5.92 13.12
CA LEU A 57 -1.50 -5.12 13.94
C LEU A 57 -2.26 -3.97 14.60
N PRO A 58 -3.04 -4.24 15.67
CA PRO A 58 -3.97 -3.26 16.25
C PRO A 58 -3.29 -2.01 16.82
N GLY A 59 -2.01 -2.06 17.16
CA GLY A 59 -1.21 -0.91 17.60
C GLY A 59 -0.94 0.14 16.53
N MET A 60 -1.26 -0.16 15.26
CA MET A 60 -1.27 0.83 14.18
C MET A 60 -2.46 1.80 14.27
N ALA A 61 -3.58 1.36 14.84
CA ALA A 61 -4.76 2.19 15.02
C ALA A 61 -4.81 2.83 16.41
N ARG A 62 -5.78 3.73 16.61
CA ARG A 62 -6.06 4.31 17.94
C ARG A 62 -6.49 3.20 18.91
N GLU A 63 -6.05 3.32 20.16
CA GLU A 63 -6.44 2.42 21.24
C GLU A 63 -7.96 2.35 21.40
N GLY A 64 -8.49 1.13 21.62
CA GLY A 64 -9.93 0.90 21.72
C GLY A 64 -10.71 1.04 20.42
N ALA A 65 -10.05 1.29 19.27
CA ALA A 65 -10.76 1.34 17.99
C ALA A 65 -11.42 0.00 17.66
N SER A 66 -12.68 0.04 17.21
CA SER A 66 -13.39 -1.12 16.65
C SER A 66 -12.74 -1.62 15.37
N THR A 67 -12.99 -2.88 15.01
CA THR A 67 -12.43 -3.51 13.80
C THR A 67 -12.67 -2.69 12.54
N GLY A 68 -13.87 -2.13 12.36
CA GLY A 68 -14.20 -1.29 11.20
C GLY A 68 -13.36 0.00 11.14
N ARG A 69 -13.11 0.67 12.27
CA ARG A 69 -12.24 1.85 12.30
C ARG A 69 -10.78 1.50 12.02
N ARG A 70 -10.32 0.33 12.48
CA ARG A 70 -8.98 -0.19 12.16
C ARG A 70 -8.84 -0.46 10.66
N ALA A 71 -9.82 -1.13 10.07
CA ALA A 71 -9.86 -1.40 8.64
C ALA A 71 -9.79 -0.10 7.81
N LEU A 72 -10.61 0.90 8.15
CA LEU A 72 -10.62 2.20 7.47
C LEU A 72 -9.29 2.95 7.62
N THR A 73 -8.71 2.95 8.83
CA THR A 73 -7.37 3.52 9.08
C THR A 73 -6.33 2.83 8.20
N GLY A 74 -6.39 1.50 8.15
CA GLY A 74 -5.50 0.70 7.34
C GLY A 74 -5.64 0.93 5.84
N ALA A 75 -6.87 1.06 5.33
CA ALA A 75 -7.13 1.37 3.93
C ALA A 75 -6.43 2.68 3.51
N TRP A 76 -6.52 3.73 4.33
CA TRP A 76 -5.81 4.99 4.09
C TRP A 76 -4.29 4.84 4.12
N TRP A 77 -3.75 4.05 5.06
CA TRP A 77 -2.31 3.75 5.07
C TRP A 77 -1.87 2.95 3.85
N GLY A 78 -2.70 2.02 3.37
CA GLY A 78 -2.46 1.28 2.14
C GLY A 78 -2.42 2.18 0.91
N LEU A 79 -3.39 3.09 0.78
CA LEU A 79 -3.41 4.10 -0.29
C LEU A 79 -2.21 5.03 -0.25
N LEU A 80 -1.83 5.50 0.95
CA LEU A 80 -0.62 6.32 1.13
C LEU A 80 0.63 5.56 0.69
N ALA A 81 0.75 4.27 1.06
CA ALA A 81 1.87 3.45 0.64
C ALA A 81 1.87 3.17 -0.86
N ALA A 82 0.70 2.99 -1.49
CA ALA A 82 0.57 2.88 -2.94
C ALA A 82 1.09 4.14 -3.65
N PHE A 83 0.70 5.31 -3.15
CA PHE A 83 1.20 6.59 -3.66
C PHE A 83 2.72 6.73 -3.50
N VAL A 84 3.27 6.38 -2.34
CA VAL A 84 4.72 6.34 -2.13
C VAL A 84 5.40 5.39 -3.12
N GLY A 85 4.81 4.21 -3.35
CA GLY A 85 5.29 3.25 -4.35
C GLY A 85 5.35 3.83 -5.75
N VAL A 86 4.29 4.53 -6.19
CA VAL A 86 4.24 5.22 -7.48
C VAL A 86 5.34 6.27 -7.60
N VAL A 87 5.52 7.11 -6.56
CA VAL A 87 6.57 8.14 -6.53
C VAL A 87 7.96 7.52 -6.63
N VAL A 88 8.23 6.46 -5.85
CA VAL A 88 9.50 5.75 -5.90
C VAL A 88 9.73 5.13 -7.27
N PHE A 89 8.73 4.47 -7.84
CA PHE A 89 8.83 3.86 -9.16
C PHE A 89 9.08 4.91 -10.25
N TRP A 90 8.41 6.06 -10.17
CA TRP A 90 8.66 7.18 -11.06
C TRP A 90 10.12 7.67 -10.99
N PHE A 91 10.68 7.82 -9.78
CA PHE A 91 12.10 8.16 -9.62
C PHE A 91 13.04 7.08 -10.15
N LEU A 92 12.70 5.80 -9.98
CA LEU A 92 13.50 4.68 -10.49
C LEU A 92 13.54 4.66 -12.02
N LEU A 93 12.44 5.02 -12.68
CA LEU A 93 12.37 5.08 -14.15
C LEU A 93 13.01 6.34 -14.74
N ASN A 94 12.79 7.50 -14.13
CA ASN A 94 13.22 8.79 -14.70
C ASN A 94 14.59 9.27 -14.18
N GLY A 95 15.12 8.65 -13.12
CA GLY A 95 16.31 9.14 -12.41
C GLY A 95 16.08 10.48 -11.69
N LEU A 96 17.10 10.96 -10.97
CA LEU A 96 17.03 12.23 -10.20
C LEU A 96 17.10 13.49 -11.08
N ARG A 97 17.43 13.34 -12.36
CA ARG A 97 17.58 14.46 -13.31
C ARG A 97 16.39 14.58 -14.27
N GLY A 98 15.43 13.65 -14.23
CA GLY A 98 14.38 13.52 -15.24
C GLY A 98 14.91 12.88 -16.53
N ALA A 99 14.02 12.22 -17.28
CA ALA A 99 14.30 11.72 -18.63
C ALA A 99 14.50 12.86 -19.64
#